data_AF-Q9GH46-F1
#
_entry.id   AF-Q9GH46-F1
#
_cell.length_a   1.000
_cell.length_b   1.000
_cell.length_c   1.000
_cell.angle_alpha   90.00
_cell.angle_beta   90.00
_cell.angle_gamma   90.00
#
_symmetry.space_group_name_H-M   'P 1'
#
loop_
_entity.id
_entity.type
_entity.pdbx_description
1 polymer ?
#
loop_
_entity_poly.entity_id
_entity_poly.type
_entity_poly.pdbx_seq_one_letter_code
_entity_poly.pdbx_strand_id
1 'polypeptide(L)'
;QHMYALPPYAFQAIDFTTQAALYTHHQYIAGFIMCGAFAHGAIFFIRDYDPEQNKGNVLARMLDHKEAVISHLSWVSLFLGFHTLGLYVHNDVMQAFGTPEKQILIEPVFAQWIQAAHGKALYGFDFLLSSSNSSAFSNSQSLWLPGWLEAINNNQNSLFLTIGPGDFLVHHAIALGLHTTTLILVKGALDARGSKLMPDKKDFGYSFPCDGPGRGGTCDISAYDAF
;
A
#
# COMPACT_ATOMS: atom_id res chain seq x y z
N GLN A 1 -1.56 -8.65 9.13
CA GLN A 1 -2.37 -7.63 9.85
C GLN A 1 -3.24 -8.25 10.93
N HIS A 2 -4.17 -9.17 10.64
CA HIS A 2 -5.07 -9.69 11.70
C HIS A 2 -4.35 -10.45 12.83
N MET A 3 -3.36 -11.29 12.53
CA MET A 3 -2.74 -12.15 13.56
C MET A 3 -2.03 -11.40 14.70
N TYR A 4 -1.54 -10.17 14.48
CA TYR A 4 -0.93 -9.41 15.57
C TYR A 4 -1.99 -8.67 16.39
N ALA A 5 -3.07 -8.19 15.76
CA ALA A 5 -4.15 -7.45 16.41
C ALA A 5 -5.17 -8.36 17.12
N LEU A 6 -5.38 -9.57 16.59
CA LEU A 6 -6.28 -10.60 17.10
C LEU A 6 -5.50 -11.94 17.16
N PRO A 7 -4.63 -12.13 18.18
CA PRO A 7 -3.79 -13.32 18.30
C PRO A 7 -4.64 -14.61 18.39
N PRO A 8 -4.58 -15.52 17.40
CA PRO A 8 -5.42 -16.72 17.39
C PRO A 8 -4.86 -17.86 18.27
N TYR A 9 -3.60 -17.77 18.69
CA TYR A 9 -2.94 -18.82 19.47
C TYR A 9 -2.73 -18.40 20.92
N ALA A 10 -2.97 -19.34 21.84
CA ALA A 10 -2.75 -19.13 23.27
C ALA A 10 -1.29 -18.70 23.53
N PHE A 11 -1.11 -17.69 24.37
CA PHE A 11 0.18 -17.13 24.77
C PHE A 11 1.03 -16.51 23.64
N GLN A 12 0.52 -16.39 22.41
CA GLN A 12 1.25 -15.74 21.33
C GLN A 12 1.51 -14.25 21.61
N ALA A 13 0.56 -13.56 22.24
CA ALA A 13 0.66 -12.12 22.51
C ALA A 13 1.75 -11.74 23.53
N ILE A 14 2.28 -12.72 24.28
CA ILE A 14 3.35 -12.53 25.26
C ILE A 14 4.71 -13.04 24.75
N ASP A 15 4.72 -13.79 23.64
CA ASP A 15 5.95 -14.15 22.93
C ASP A 15 6.20 -13.14 21.80
N PHE A 16 6.83 -12.03 22.18
CA PHE A 16 7.08 -10.90 21.29
C PHE A 16 7.97 -11.26 20.09
N THR A 17 8.96 -12.15 20.29
CA THR A 17 9.86 -12.58 19.22
C THR A 17 9.09 -13.37 18.17
N THR A 18 8.26 -14.32 18.59
CA THR A 18 7.42 -15.10 17.67
C THR A 18 6.41 -14.21 16.96
N GLN A 19 5.78 -13.26 17.66
CA GLN A 19 4.83 -12.33 17.05
C GLN A 19 5.49 -11.45 15.98
N ALA A 20 6.68 -10.90 16.26
CA ALA A 20 7.44 -10.09 15.30
C ALA A 20 7.91 -10.90 14.09
N ALA A 21 8.40 -12.12 14.32
CA ALA A 21 8.82 -13.04 13.26
C ALA A 21 7.66 -13.40 12.33
N LEU A 22 6.50 -13.77 12.89
CA LEU A 22 5.31 -14.11 12.10
C LEU A 22 4.83 -12.93 11.26
N TYR A 23 4.77 -11.72 11.81
CA TYR A 23 4.37 -10.55 11.05
C TYR A 23 5.34 -10.29 9.88
N THR A 24 6.64 -10.24 10.18
CA THR A 24 7.68 -9.98 9.18
C THR A 24 7.66 -11.03 8.07
N HIS A 25 7.64 -12.31 8.43
CA HIS A 25 7.60 -13.43 7.51
C HIS A 25 6.44 -13.32 6.50
N HIS A 26 5.21 -13.12 6.98
CA HIS A 26 4.04 -13.07 6.11
C HIS A 26 4.01 -11.80 5.24
N GLN A 27 4.55 -10.67 5.71
CA GLN A 27 4.64 -9.45 4.90
C GLN A 27 5.63 -9.60 3.75
N TYR A 28 6.80 -10.22 4.00
CA TYR A 28 7.76 -10.50 2.94
C TYR A 28 7.18 -11.47 1.90
N ILE A 29 6.56 -12.57 2.33
CA ILE A 29 5.89 -13.50 1.41
C ILE A 29 4.81 -12.80 0.59
N ALA A 30 3.98 -11.96 1.22
CA ALA A 30 2.97 -11.19 0.51
C ALA A 30 3.60 -10.28 -0.56
N GLY A 31 4.70 -9.59 -0.25
CA GLY A 31 5.45 -8.79 -1.23
C GLY A 31 5.94 -9.60 -2.43
N PHE A 32 6.56 -10.76 -2.20
CA PHE A 32 7.01 -11.64 -3.28
C PHE A 32 5.86 -12.15 -4.15
N ILE A 33 4.75 -12.56 -3.54
CA ILE A 33 3.56 -13.01 -4.28
C ILE A 33 2.98 -11.86 -5.11
N MET A 34 2.92 -10.65 -4.57
CA MET A 34 2.42 -9.48 -5.29
C MET A 34 3.28 -9.14 -6.51
N CYS A 35 4.62 -9.07 -6.35
CA CYS A 35 5.50 -8.83 -7.50
C CYS A 35 5.40 -9.95 -8.54
N GLY A 36 5.31 -11.21 -8.10
CA GLY A 36 5.10 -12.37 -8.97
C GLY A 36 3.79 -12.29 -9.76
N ALA A 37 2.70 -11.82 -9.15
CA ALA A 37 1.43 -11.65 -9.85
C ALA A 37 1.53 -10.66 -11.03
N PHE A 38 2.21 -9.52 -10.83
CA PHE A 38 2.43 -8.55 -11.90
C PHE A 38 3.40 -9.06 -12.98
N ALA A 39 4.47 -9.75 -12.58
CA ALA A 39 5.40 -10.40 -13.51
C ALA A 39 4.67 -11.38 -14.43
N HIS A 40 3.82 -12.24 -13.87
CA HIS A 40 3.01 -13.17 -14.65
C HIS A 40 1.95 -12.46 -15.49
N GLY A 41 1.41 -11.33 -15.04
CA GLY A 41 0.56 -10.45 -15.87
C GLY A 41 1.30 -9.89 -17.10
N ALA A 42 2.54 -9.45 -16.94
CA ALA A 42 3.38 -9.01 -18.06
C ALA A 42 3.70 -10.15 -19.03
N ILE A 43 3.99 -11.36 -18.52
CA ILE A 43 4.19 -12.56 -19.34
C ILE A 43 2.94 -12.88 -20.16
N PHE A 44 1.76 -12.84 -19.53
CA PHE A 44 0.46 -13.00 -20.20
C PHE A 44 0.30 -11.98 -21.34
N PHE A 45 0.60 -10.69 -21.09
CA PHE A 45 0.50 -9.67 -22.13
C PHE A 45 1.43 -9.92 -23.31
N ILE A 46 2.59 -10.55 -23.12
CA ILE A 46 3.51 -10.86 -24.22
C ILE A 46 3.06 -12.11 -24.97
N ARG A 47 2.82 -13.21 -24.25
CA ARG A 47 2.67 -14.55 -24.83
C ARG A 47 1.25 -14.90 -25.23
N ASP A 48 0.28 -14.51 -24.41
CA ASP A 48 -1.06 -15.10 -24.46
C ASP A 48 -2.14 -14.07 -24.85
N TYR A 49 -1.87 -12.78 -24.70
CA TYR A 49 -2.82 -11.73 -25.07
C TYR A 49 -2.99 -11.63 -26.60
N ASP A 50 -4.22 -11.89 -27.05
CA ASP A 50 -4.68 -11.70 -28.42
C ASP A 50 -5.55 -10.43 -28.55
N PRO A 51 -5.07 -9.36 -29.23
CA PRO A 51 -5.83 -8.14 -29.44
C PRO A 51 -7.14 -8.33 -30.22
N GLU A 52 -7.21 -9.29 -31.16
CA GLU A 52 -8.39 -9.49 -31.99
C GLU A 52 -9.54 -10.10 -31.17
N GLN A 53 -9.22 -11.10 -30.33
CA GLN A 53 -10.20 -11.71 -29.43
C GLN A 53 -10.67 -10.77 -28.32
N ASN A 54 -9.82 -9.82 -27.91
CA ASN A 54 -10.12 -8.91 -26.80
C ASN A 54 -10.65 -7.54 -27.25
N LYS A 55 -10.90 -7.35 -28.54
CA LYS A 55 -11.29 -6.07 -29.10
C LYS A 55 -12.54 -5.49 -28.43
N GLY A 56 -12.43 -4.25 -27.95
CA GLY A 56 -13.55 -3.50 -27.36
C GLY A 56 -13.93 -3.87 -25.92
N ASN A 57 -13.27 -4.88 -25.32
CA ASN A 57 -13.47 -5.24 -23.92
C ASN A 57 -12.69 -4.30 -22.97
N VAL A 58 -12.82 -4.53 -21.66
CA VAL A 58 -12.17 -3.68 -20.64
C VAL A 58 -10.65 -3.74 -20.67
N LEU A 59 -10.06 -4.89 -21.05
CA LEU A 59 -8.62 -5.09 -21.11
C LEU A 59 -8.00 -4.32 -22.29
N ALA A 60 -8.61 -4.43 -23.48
CA ALA A 60 -8.20 -3.67 -24.65
C ALA A 60 -8.35 -2.17 -24.41
N ARG A 61 -9.49 -1.72 -23.86
CA ARG A 61 -9.70 -0.31 -23.53
C ARG A 61 -8.64 0.23 -22.59
N MET A 62 -8.24 -0.54 -21.57
CA MET A 62 -7.18 -0.14 -20.62
C MET A 62 -5.85 0.11 -21.35
N LEU A 63 -5.48 -0.73 -22.30
CA LEU A 63 -4.26 -0.55 -23.11
C LEU A 63 -4.33 0.71 -23.98
N ASP A 64 -5.50 1.09 -24.49
CA ASP A 64 -5.69 2.28 -25.33
C ASP A 64 -5.39 3.60 -24.58
N HIS A 65 -5.44 3.60 -23.25
CA HIS A 65 -5.16 4.76 -22.41
C HIS A 65 -4.09 4.50 -21.33
N LYS A 66 -3.16 3.56 -21.59
CA LYS A 66 -2.12 3.18 -20.64
C LYS A 66 -1.27 4.37 -20.18
N GLU A 67 -1.02 5.35 -21.04
CA GLU A 67 -0.23 6.54 -20.72
C GLU A 67 -0.92 7.40 -19.65
N ALA A 68 -2.25 7.46 -19.66
CA ALA A 68 -3.01 8.17 -18.63
C ALA A 68 -2.85 7.47 -17.28
N VAL A 69 -2.97 6.14 -17.24
CA VAL A 69 -2.79 5.37 -15.99
C VAL A 69 -1.37 5.54 -15.43
N ILE A 70 -0.35 5.38 -16.28
CA ILE A 70 1.06 5.49 -15.89
C ILE A 70 1.39 6.90 -15.41
N SER A 71 0.91 7.95 -16.09
CA SER A 71 1.17 9.34 -15.70
C SER A 71 0.52 9.70 -14.37
N HIS A 72 -0.69 9.22 -14.08
CA HIS A 72 -1.34 9.46 -12.78
C HIS A 72 -0.60 8.74 -11.65
N LEU A 73 -0.19 7.48 -11.86
CA LEU A 73 0.63 6.75 -10.88
C LEU A 73 1.96 7.47 -10.62
N SER A 74 2.61 7.99 -11.67
CA SER A 74 3.82 8.81 -11.54
C SER A 74 3.57 10.08 -10.74
N TRP A 75 2.48 10.79 -11.01
CA TRP A 75 2.11 11.98 -10.24
C TRP A 75 1.89 11.67 -8.76
N VAL A 76 1.14 10.60 -8.43
CA VAL A 76 0.91 10.22 -7.02
C VAL A 76 2.22 9.86 -6.31
N SER A 77 3.09 9.08 -6.95
CA SER A 77 4.41 8.73 -6.40
C SER A 77 5.27 9.97 -6.14
N LEU A 78 5.32 10.92 -7.08
CA LEU A 78 6.07 12.16 -6.90
C LEU A 78 5.45 13.04 -5.80
N PHE A 79 4.13 13.18 -5.80
CA PHE A 79 3.40 13.94 -4.78
C PHE A 79 3.69 13.38 -3.39
N LEU A 80 3.50 12.07 -3.18
CA LEU A 80 3.78 11.44 -1.89
C LEU A 80 5.26 11.57 -1.52
N GLY A 81 6.17 11.40 -2.46
CA GLY A 81 7.62 11.50 -2.26
C GLY A 81 8.04 12.88 -1.75
N PHE A 82 7.66 13.94 -2.46
CA PHE A 82 8.02 15.30 -2.10
C PHE A 82 7.48 15.70 -0.73
N HIS A 83 6.21 15.42 -0.45
CA HIS A 83 5.59 15.88 0.80
C HIS A 83 6.00 15.04 2.00
N THR A 84 6.08 13.71 1.85
CA THR A 84 6.46 12.83 2.97
C THR A 84 7.91 13.07 3.38
N LEU A 85 8.85 13.06 2.42
CA LEU A 85 10.25 13.34 2.71
C LEU A 85 10.45 14.78 3.18
N GLY A 86 9.75 15.75 2.56
CA GLY A 86 9.80 17.15 2.96
C GLY A 86 9.42 17.36 4.43
N LEU A 87 8.37 16.68 4.92
CA LEU A 87 7.96 16.75 6.32
C LEU A 87 8.97 16.08 7.26
N TYR A 88 9.53 14.92 6.90
CA TYR A 88 10.59 14.29 7.69
C TYR A 88 11.80 15.22 7.84
N VAL A 89 12.31 15.76 6.73
CA VAL A 89 13.47 16.67 6.73
C VAL A 89 13.17 17.97 7.49
N HIS A 90 11.98 18.56 7.32
CA HIS A 90 11.56 19.73 8.10
C HIS A 90 11.60 19.43 9.59
N ASN A 91 11.02 18.31 10.03
CA ASN A 91 10.96 17.94 11.44
C ASN A 91 12.35 17.66 12.02
N ASP A 92 13.23 16.99 11.27
CA ASP A 92 14.62 16.77 11.68
C ASP A 92 15.37 18.09 11.86
N VAL A 93 15.21 19.05 10.94
CA VAL A 93 15.85 20.38 11.05
C VAL A 93 15.31 21.15 12.26
N MET A 94 14.00 21.13 12.52
CA MET A 94 13.41 21.80 13.69
C MET A 94 13.90 21.17 15.01
N GLN A 95 14.04 19.84 15.04
CA GLN A 95 14.61 19.12 16.18
C GLN A 95 16.08 19.49 16.38
N ALA A 96 16.89 19.52 15.31
CA ALA A 96 18.30 19.86 15.37
C ALA A 96 18.54 21.31 15.84
N PHE A 97 17.62 22.22 15.52
CA PHE A 97 17.66 23.60 16.01
C PHE A 97 17.13 23.78 17.45
N GLY A 98 16.71 22.70 18.12
CA GLY A 98 16.19 22.78 19.48
C GLY A 98 14.83 23.45 19.59
N THR A 99 14.07 23.52 18.50
CA THR A 99 12.70 24.08 18.45
C THR A 99 11.69 23.01 18.03
N PRO A 100 11.50 21.93 18.84
CA PRO A 100 10.61 20.83 18.50
C PRO A 100 9.14 21.25 18.32
N GLU A 101 8.71 22.34 18.97
CA GLU A 101 7.37 22.91 18.84
C GLU A 101 7.05 23.44 17.44
N LYS A 102 8.07 23.63 16.59
CA LYS A 102 7.93 24.06 15.19
C LYS A 102 7.82 22.90 14.21
N GLN A 103 7.86 21.66 14.70
CA GLN A 103 7.58 20.49 13.88
C GLN A 103 6.14 20.54 13.36
N ILE A 104 5.94 19.98 12.16
CA ILE A 104 4.61 19.80 11.59
C ILE A 104 4.15 18.39 11.97
N LEU A 105 3.25 18.34 12.94
CA LEU A 105 2.67 17.12 13.48
C LEU A 105 1.19 17.02 13.09
N ILE A 106 0.89 16.17 12.11
CA ILE A 106 -0.46 16.01 11.57
C ILE A 106 -1.11 14.80 12.22
N GLU A 107 -2.24 15.00 12.89
CA GLU A 107 -3.02 13.90 13.48
C GLU A 107 -3.72 13.07 12.38
N PRO A 108 -3.67 11.72 12.45
CA PRO A 108 -4.36 10.85 11.52
C PRO A 108 -5.86 10.74 11.85
N VAL A 109 -6.57 11.87 11.80
CA VAL A 109 -7.97 12.00 12.24
C VAL A 109 -8.91 11.00 11.55
N PHE A 110 -8.68 10.67 10.29
CA PHE A 110 -9.49 9.66 9.58
C PHE A 110 -9.31 8.26 10.15
N ALA A 111 -8.08 7.88 10.54
CA ALA A 111 -7.83 6.59 11.14
C ALA A 111 -8.32 6.54 12.60
N GLN A 112 -8.16 7.63 13.36
CA GLN A 112 -8.72 7.77 14.71
C GLN A 112 -10.25 7.70 14.70
N TRP A 113 -10.88 8.32 13.69
CA TRP A 113 -12.31 8.21 13.44
C TRP A 113 -12.72 6.75 13.21
N ILE A 114 -12.01 5.98 12.38
CA ILE A 114 -12.29 4.54 12.20
C ILE A 114 -12.15 3.77 13.52
N GLN A 115 -11.13 4.06 14.35
CA GLN A 115 -11.00 3.41 15.66
C GLN A 115 -12.21 3.68 16.56
N ALA A 116 -12.72 4.92 16.55
CA ALA A 116 -13.92 5.28 17.29
C ALA A 116 -15.20 4.69 16.69
N ALA A 117 -15.31 4.57 15.36
CA ALA A 117 -16.40 3.85 14.70
C ALA A 117 -16.51 2.40 15.20
N HIS A 118 -15.36 1.80 15.53
CA HIS A 118 -15.24 0.46 16.10
C HIS A 118 -15.38 0.40 17.62
N GLY A 119 -15.65 1.51 18.31
CA GLY A 119 -15.94 1.52 19.75
C GLY A 119 -14.76 1.89 20.65
N LYS A 120 -13.65 2.39 20.10
CA LYS A 120 -12.55 2.94 20.90
C LYS A 120 -12.92 4.33 21.43
N ALA A 121 -13.04 4.48 22.75
CA ALA A 121 -13.50 5.72 23.38
C ALA A 121 -12.42 6.81 23.52
N LEU A 122 -11.14 6.44 23.33
CA LEU A 122 -9.98 7.30 23.64
C LEU A 122 -10.00 8.69 22.96
N TYR A 123 -10.49 8.78 21.72
CA TYR A 123 -10.41 10.01 20.92
C TYR A 123 -11.62 10.95 21.09
N GLY A 124 -12.63 10.56 21.88
CA GLY A 124 -13.79 11.40 22.16
C GLY A 124 -14.76 11.63 20.98
N PHE A 125 -14.62 10.86 19.90
CA PHE A 125 -15.67 10.80 18.87
C PHE A 125 -16.81 9.92 19.39
N ASP A 126 -18.03 10.46 19.43
CA ASP A 126 -19.23 9.78 19.93
C ASP A 126 -20.14 9.39 18.74
N PHE A 127 -19.79 8.32 18.01
CA PHE A 127 -20.60 7.83 16.89
C PHE A 127 -20.45 6.32 16.64
N LEU A 128 -21.48 5.69 16.04
CA LEU A 128 -21.54 4.24 15.85
C LEU A 128 -21.21 3.48 17.15
N LEU A 129 -20.26 2.54 17.14
CA LEU A 129 -20.03 1.65 18.27
C LEU A 129 -19.38 2.34 19.48
N SER A 130 -18.84 3.56 19.34
CA SER A 130 -18.40 4.36 20.49
C SER A 130 -19.55 5.09 21.18
N SER A 131 -20.71 5.19 20.53
CA SER A 131 -21.91 5.84 21.06
C SER A 131 -22.94 4.83 21.54
N SER A 132 -23.24 4.86 22.84
CA SER A 132 -24.26 3.99 23.44
C SER A 132 -25.67 4.26 22.94
N ASN A 133 -25.92 5.46 22.41
CA ASN A 133 -27.19 5.89 21.85
C ASN A 133 -27.37 5.51 20.37
N SER A 134 -26.34 4.97 19.72
CA SER A 134 -26.44 4.62 18.30
C SER A 134 -27.21 3.32 18.09
N SER A 135 -27.93 3.24 16.97
CA SER A 135 -28.59 1.99 16.55
C SER A 135 -27.60 0.84 16.30
N ALA A 136 -26.40 1.17 15.83
CA ALA A 136 -25.32 0.20 15.61
C ALA A 136 -24.90 -0.46 16.93
N PHE A 137 -24.79 0.33 18.00
CA PHE A 137 -24.51 -0.15 19.34
C PHE A 137 -25.69 -0.96 19.87
N SER A 138 -26.91 -0.38 19.93
CA SER A 138 -28.09 -1.03 20.53
C SER A 138 -28.42 -2.39 19.91
N ASN A 139 -28.31 -2.52 18.58
CA ASN A 139 -28.66 -3.74 17.86
C ASN A 139 -27.60 -4.83 17.95
N SER A 140 -26.39 -4.50 18.42
CA SER A 140 -25.23 -5.41 18.45
C SER A 140 -24.87 -5.90 19.86
N GLN A 141 -25.52 -5.39 20.91
CA GLN A 141 -25.20 -5.62 22.33
C GLN A 141 -25.30 -7.09 22.79
N SER A 142 -25.97 -7.97 22.05
CA SER A 142 -26.45 -9.24 22.59
C SER A 142 -25.38 -10.32 22.79
N LEU A 143 -24.34 -10.39 21.94
CA LEU A 143 -23.37 -11.51 21.99
C LEU A 143 -21.91 -11.06 21.93
N TRP A 144 -21.48 -10.46 20.82
CA TRP A 144 -20.06 -10.20 20.56
C TRP A 144 -19.60 -8.81 21.03
N LEU A 145 -20.50 -7.82 21.04
CA LEU A 145 -20.14 -6.42 21.26
C LEU A 145 -19.55 -6.16 22.66
N PRO A 146 -20.09 -6.70 23.77
CA PRO A 146 -19.51 -6.46 25.09
C PRO A 146 -18.03 -6.87 25.19
N GLY A 147 -17.69 -8.09 24.73
CA GLY A 147 -16.30 -8.57 24.72
C GLY A 147 -15.40 -7.81 23.74
N TRP A 148 -15.95 -7.37 22.60
CA TRP A 148 -15.23 -6.51 21.66
C TRP A 148 -14.87 -5.16 22.27
N LEU A 149 -15.83 -4.49 22.93
CA LEU A 149 -15.63 -3.18 23.54
C LEU A 149 -14.66 -3.24 24.71
N GLU A 150 -14.70 -4.31 25.49
CA GLU A 150 -13.70 -4.58 26.52
C GLU A 150 -12.30 -4.71 25.90
N ALA A 151 -12.16 -5.51 24.83
CA ALA A 151 -10.88 -5.74 24.20
C ALA A 151 -10.30 -4.48 23.52
N ILE A 152 -11.09 -3.73 22.75
CA ILE A 152 -10.61 -2.56 21.97
C ILE A 152 -10.24 -1.37 22.87
N ASN A 153 -10.80 -1.29 24.07
CA ASN A 153 -10.46 -0.25 25.05
C ASN A 153 -9.39 -0.69 26.06
N ASN A 154 -8.86 -1.93 25.94
CA ASN A 154 -7.77 -2.40 26.77
C ASN A 154 -6.41 -2.05 26.14
N ASN A 155 -5.65 -1.17 26.80
CA ASN A 155 -4.33 -0.73 26.34
C ASN A 155 -3.20 -1.78 26.50
N GLN A 156 -3.49 -2.97 27.02
CA GLN A 156 -2.52 -4.05 27.25
C GLN A 156 -2.45 -5.05 26.08
N ASN A 157 -3.25 -4.85 25.02
CA ASN A 157 -3.23 -5.68 23.82
C ASN A 157 -2.85 -4.85 22.58
N SER A 158 -2.82 -5.50 21.40
CA SER A 158 -2.51 -4.85 20.13
C SER A 158 -3.74 -4.56 19.26
N LEU A 159 -4.96 -4.67 19.80
CA LEU A 159 -6.20 -4.43 19.08
C LEU A 159 -6.43 -2.91 18.94
N PHE A 160 -6.31 -2.40 17.71
CA PHE A 160 -6.41 -0.97 17.40
C PHE A 160 -5.54 -0.10 18.33
N LEU A 161 -4.22 -0.28 18.24
CA LEU A 161 -3.23 0.55 18.94
C LEU A 161 -3.52 2.04 18.77
N THR A 162 -3.19 2.84 19.79
CA THR A 162 -3.32 4.30 19.70
C THR A 162 -2.35 4.83 18.65
N ILE A 163 -2.84 5.73 17.81
CA ILE A 163 -2.11 6.28 16.68
C ILE A 163 -2.04 7.80 16.76
N GLY A 164 -0.93 8.37 16.29
CA GLY A 164 -0.68 9.80 16.30
C GLY A 164 0.13 10.28 15.09
N PRO A 165 0.83 11.42 15.19
CA PRO A 165 1.50 12.04 14.06
C PRO A 165 2.63 11.22 13.45
N GLY A 166 3.35 10.43 14.27
CA GLY A 166 4.37 9.50 13.78
C GLY A 166 3.76 8.43 12.87
N ASP A 167 2.61 7.88 13.27
CA ASP A 167 1.87 6.90 12.47
C ASP A 167 1.37 7.51 11.16
N PHE A 168 0.93 8.76 11.17
CA PHE A 168 0.53 9.47 9.95
C PHE A 168 1.68 9.49 8.92
N LEU A 169 2.87 9.91 9.33
CA LEU A 169 4.02 10.03 8.42
C LEU A 169 4.47 8.67 7.86
N VAL A 170 4.57 7.64 8.71
CA VAL A 170 5.01 6.31 8.24
C VAL A 170 3.97 5.68 7.30
N HIS A 171 2.67 5.90 7.51
CA HIS A 171 1.65 5.41 6.58
C HIS A 171 1.73 6.10 5.21
N HIS A 172 2.09 7.38 5.15
CA HIS A 172 2.34 8.07 3.87
C HIS A 172 3.62 7.56 3.20
N ALA A 173 4.65 7.19 3.96
CA ALA A 173 5.84 6.53 3.43
C ALA A 173 5.53 5.12 2.88
N ILE A 174 4.68 4.35 3.56
CA ILE A 174 4.17 3.05 3.06
C ILE A 174 3.36 3.27 1.77
N ALA A 175 2.48 4.28 1.75
CA ALA A 175 1.71 4.62 0.56
C ALA A 175 2.63 4.99 -0.62
N LEU A 176 3.69 5.77 -0.38
CA LEU A 176 4.71 6.09 -1.39
C LEU A 176 5.35 4.81 -1.95
N GLY A 177 5.78 3.90 -1.09
CA GLY A 177 6.35 2.62 -1.49
C GLY A 177 5.39 1.82 -2.37
N LEU A 178 4.16 1.63 -1.91
CA LEU A 178 3.13 0.87 -2.63
C LEU A 178 2.80 1.46 -4.01
N HIS A 179 2.63 2.78 -4.10
CA HIS A 179 2.32 3.44 -5.37
C HIS A 179 3.50 3.38 -6.34
N THR A 180 4.73 3.55 -5.84
CA THR A 180 5.93 3.51 -6.68
C THR A 180 6.23 2.11 -7.18
N THR A 181 6.13 1.09 -6.32
CA THR A 181 6.23 -0.31 -6.75
C THR A 181 5.13 -0.66 -7.76
N THR A 182 3.89 -0.21 -7.52
CA THR A 182 2.78 -0.42 -8.48
C THR A 182 3.06 0.28 -9.81
N LEU A 183 3.56 1.52 -9.81
CA LEU A 183 3.95 2.25 -11.01
C LEU A 183 4.98 1.46 -11.84
N ILE A 184 6.03 0.97 -11.20
CA ILE A 184 7.11 0.20 -11.86
C ILE A 184 6.53 -1.06 -12.51
N LEU A 185 5.81 -1.88 -11.73
CA LEU A 185 5.24 -3.16 -12.18
C LEU A 185 4.16 -2.98 -13.26
N VAL A 186 3.25 -2.01 -13.08
CA VAL A 186 2.19 -1.72 -14.06
C VAL A 186 2.79 -1.19 -15.35
N LYS A 187 3.71 -0.22 -15.29
CA LYS A 187 4.37 0.29 -16.50
C LYS A 187 5.12 -0.82 -17.23
N GLY A 188 5.83 -1.69 -16.50
CA GLY A 188 6.51 -2.86 -17.06
C GLY A 188 5.55 -3.76 -17.84
N ALA A 189 4.37 -4.05 -17.29
CA ALA A 189 3.34 -4.86 -17.93
C ALA A 189 2.67 -4.16 -19.14
N LEU A 190 2.33 -2.87 -19.03
CA LEU A 190 1.61 -2.14 -20.09
C LEU A 190 2.51 -1.78 -21.30
N ASP A 191 3.82 -1.65 -21.10
CA ASP A 191 4.81 -1.46 -22.17
C ASP A 191 5.47 -2.77 -22.63
N ALA A 192 5.03 -3.91 -22.12
CA ALA A 192 5.63 -5.22 -22.40
C ALA A 192 5.54 -5.60 -23.88
N ARG A 193 4.43 -5.28 -24.55
CA ARG A 193 4.23 -5.59 -25.98
C ARG A 193 4.92 -4.59 -26.91
N GLY A 194 5.17 -3.38 -26.43
CA GLY A 194 5.72 -2.29 -27.24
C GLY A 194 5.61 -0.94 -26.56
N SER A 195 6.59 -0.08 -26.85
CA SER A 195 6.66 1.32 -26.41
C SER A 195 7.11 2.19 -27.58
N LYS A 196 7.13 3.52 -27.42
CA LYS A 196 7.64 4.41 -28.48
C LYS A 196 9.12 4.15 -28.81
N LEU A 197 9.93 3.77 -27.83
CA LEU A 197 11.37 3.53 -27.99
C LEU A 197 11.66 2.18 -28.68
N MET A 198 10.86 1.16 -28.40
CA MET A 198 10.94 -0.18 -28.99
C MET A 198 9.51 -0.70 -29.23
N PRO A 199 8.94 -0.46 -30.42
CA PRO A 199 7.54 -0.81 -30.73
C PRO A 199 7.28 -2.31 -30.88
N ASP A 200 8.30 -3.06 -31.28
CA ASP A 200 8.31 -4.50 -31.58
C ASP A 200 8.75 -5.37 -30.39
N LYS A 201 8.66 -4.83 -29.17
CA LYS A 201 9.16 -5.51 -27.95
C LYS A 201 8.59 -6.91 -27.75
N LYS A 202 7.32 -7.14 -28.11
CA LYS A 202 6.68 -8.46 -28.02
C LYS A 202 7.45 -9.57 -28.76
N ASP A 203 8.19 -9.25 -29.82
CA ASP A 203 8.87 -10.21 -30.68
C ASP A 203 10.16 -10.77 -30.03
N PHE A 204 10.65 -10.10 -28.97
CA PHE A 204 11.84 -10.48 -28.22
C PHE A 204 11.53 -11.27 -26.94
N GLY A 205 10.26 -11.38 -26.56
CA GLY A 205 9.83 -12.09 -25.37
C GLY A 205 9.96 -11.27 -24.07
N TYR A 206 9.87 -11.97 -22.93
CA TYR A 206 9.77 -11.33 -21.61
C TYR A 206 11.11 -10.82 -21.06
N SER A 207 12.18 -11.60 -21.24
CA SER A 207 13.52 -11.31 -20.71
C SER A 207 14.53 -11.31 -21.85
N PHE A 208 15.17 -10.16 -22.05
CA PHE A 208 16.23 -9.93 -23.03
C PHE A 208 17.06 -8.71 -22.57
N PRO A 209 18.37 -8.63 -22.92
CA PRO A 209 19.28 -7.68 -22.27
C PRO A 209 19.04 -6.21 -22.63
N CYS A 210 18.83 -5.93 -23.92
CA CYS A 210 18.56 -4.59 -24.49
C CYS A 210 18.24 -4.74 -26.00
N ASP A 211 17.97 -3.62 -26.67
CA ASP A 211 17.97 -3.49 -28.14
C ASP A 211 19.13 -2.59 -28.62
N GLY A 212 20.30 -2.80 -28.02
CA GLY A 212 21.57 -2.12 -28.36
C GLY A 212 21.71 -0.66 -27.86
N PRO A 213 22.87 -0.03 -28.11
CA PRO A 213 23.17 1.34 -27.68
C PRO A 213 22.57 2.42 -28.61
N GLY A 214 21.92 2.02 -29.71
CA GLY A 214 21.25 2.95 -30.63
C GLY A 214 20.07 3.68 -30.00
N ARG A 215 19.52 4.70 -30.68
CA ARG A 215 18.35 5.50 -30.25
C ARG A 215 18.50 6.15 -28.85
N GLY A 216 19.73 6.41 -28.41
CA GLY A 216 20.03 6.97 -27.09
C GLY A 216 20.33 5.94 -26.00
N GLY A 217 20.25 4.63 -26.31
CA GLY A 217 20.45 3.52 -25.38
C GLY A 217 19.15 2.85 -24.95
N THR A 218 19.17 1.52 -24.82
CA THR A 218 17.99 0.70 -24.48
C THR A 218 18.28 -0.28 -23.33
N CYS A 219 19.13 0.12 -22.39
CA CYS A 219 19.39 -0.64 -21.18
C CYS A 219 18.10 -0.85 -20.38
N ASP A 220 17.95 -2.02 -19.74
CA ASP A 220 16.86 -2.34 -18.83
C ASP A 220 15.46 -2.08 -19.42
N ILE A 221 15.27 -2.42 -20.70
CA ILE A 221 14.04 -2.10 -21.45
C ILE A 221 13.02 -3.24 -21.46
N SER A 222 13.41 -4.47 -21.10
CA SER A 222 12.53 -5.62 -21.12
C SER A 222 11.49 -5.55 -20.01
N ALA A 223 10.43 -6.35 -20.11
CA ALA A 223 9.44 -6.43 -19.04
C ALA A 223 10.00 -7.15 -17.80
N TYR A 224 11.00 -8.02 -17.98
CA TYR A 224 11.75 -8.63 -16.88
C TYR A 224 12.57 -7.61 -16.10
N ASP A 225 13.17 -6.62 -16.76
CA ASP A 225 14.00 -5.61 -16.08
C ASP A 225 13.16 -4.66 -15.21
N ALA A 226 11.84 -4.63 -15.42
CA ALA A 226 10.91 -3.90 -14.56
C ALA A 226 10.47 -4.71 -13.32
N PHE A 227 10.72 -6.02 -13.28
CA PHE A 227 10.42 -6.90 -12.14
C PHE A 227 11.60 -6.91 -11.16
#